data_AF-A0A9J5WZP5-F1
#
_entry.id   AF-A0A9J5WZP5-F1
#
_cell.length_a   1.000
_cell.length_b   1.000
_cell.length_c   1.000
_cell.angle_alpha   90.00
_cell.angle_beta   90.00
_cell.angle_gamma   90.00
#
_symmetry.space_group_name_H-M   'P 1'
#
loop_
_entity.id
_entity.type
_entity.pdbx_description
1 polymer ?
#
loop_
_entity_poly.entity_id
_entity_poly.type
_entity_poly.pdbx_seq_one_letter_code
_entity_poly.pdbx_strand_id
1 'polypeptide(L)'
;MNPSMGRQKIKVAKVEVKNHLQVIFSKHRSRLFRKASELCTLCGVEIAIIVFSPARKAYSFGNANVESIIDRFLSRTPHRISNPLHLDTHKHFNVCELNLILTQILDEVEV
;
A
#
# COMPACT_ATOMS: atom_id res chain seq x y z
N MET A 1 14.06 -35.98 11.04
CA MET A 1 13.68 -34.61 10.67
C MET A 1 12.85 -34.67 9.40
N ASN A 2 11.66 -34.08 9.38
CA ASN A 2 10.84 -34.06 8.17
C ASN A 2 11.33 -32.96 7.23
N PRO A 3 11.61 -33.25 5.94
CA PRO A 3 12.07 -32.25 4.99
C PRO A 3 11.01 -31.17 4.73
N SER A 4 11.44 -29.92 4.51
CA SER A 4 10.52 -28.83 4.20
C SER A 4 9.87 -29.06 2.84
N MET A 5 8.57 -28.77 2.72
CA MET A 5 7.81 -28.94 1.46
C MET A 5 8.12 -27.90 0.37
N GLY A 6 9.14 -27.06 0.56
CA GLY A 6 9.55 -26.05 -0.42
C GLY A 6 8.49 -24.98 -0.70
N ARG A 7 8.61 -24.29 -1.83
CA ARG A 7 7.64 -23.30 -2.29
C ARG A 7 6.45 -24.01 -2.93
N GLN A 8 5.28 -23.92 -2.31
CA GLN A 8 4.04 -24.44 -2.88
C GLN A 8 3.29 -23.35 -3.67
N LYS A 9 2.63 -23.76 -4.74
CA LYS A 9 1.69 -22.88 -5.47
C LYS A 9 0.44 -22.69 -4.61
N ILE A 10 0.00 -21.44 -4.48
CA ILE A 10 -1.21 -21.07 -3.75
C ILE A 10 -2.19 -20.36 -4.68
N LYS A 11 -3.48 -20.41 -4.36
CA LYS A 11 -4.50 -19.63 -5.07
C LYS A 11 -4.29 -18.14 -4.77
N VAL A 12 -4.50 -17.27 -5.76
CA VAL A 12 -4.53 -15.81 -5.55
C VAL A 12 -5.91 -15.46 -4.99
N ALA A 13 -6.05 -15.61 -3.67
CA ALA A 13 -7.26 -15.33 -2.91
C ALA A 13 -6.85 -14.94 -1.48
N LYS A 14 -7.80 -14.44 -0.70
CA LYS A 14 -7.57 -14.12 0.71
C LYS A 14 -7.15 -15.38 1.48
N VAL A 15 -6.14 -15.24 2.33
CA VAL A 15 -5.68 -16.32 3.21
C VAL A 15 -6.46 -16.24 4.50
N GLU A 16 -7.27 -17.27 4.78
CA GLU A 16 -8.16 -17.30 5.96
C GLU A 16 -7.40 -17.51 7.28
N VAL A 17 -6.32 -18.30 7.24
CA VAL A 17 -5.53 -18.58 8.44
C VAL A 17 -4.69 -17.36 8.82
N LYS A 18 -5.07 -16.68 9.90
CA LYS A 18 -4.44 -15.42 10.37
C LYS A 18 -2.91 -15.48 10.46
N ASN A 19 -2.35 -16.55 11.03
CA ASN A 19 -0.89 -16.70 11.16
C ASN A 19 -0.22 -16.80 9.79
N HIS A 20 -0.80 -17.55 8.86
CA HIS A 20 -0.29 -17.67 7.49
C HIS A 20 -0.40 -16.33 6.76
N LEU A 21 -1.51 -15.62 6.93
CA LEU A 21 -1.71 -14.28 6.36
C LEU A 21 -0.66 -13.28 6.85
N GLN A 22 -0.32 -13.27 8.14
CA GLN A 22 0.73 -12.39 8.68
C GLN A 22 2.12 -12.70 8.11
N VAL A 23 2.46 -13.99 8.00
CA VAL A 23 3.74 -14.44 7.43
C VAL A 23 3.81 -14.11 5.93
N ILE A 24 2.73 -14.38 5.19
CA ILE A 24 2.62 -14.09 3.76
C ILE A 24 2.71 -12.58 3.52
N PHE A 25 1.96 -11.76 4.28
CA PHE A 25 2.05 -10.30 4.21
C PHE A 25 3.50 -9.84 4.39
N SER A 26 4.18 -10.32 5.44
CA SER A 26 5.57 -9.94 5.72
C SER A 26 6.50 -10.31 4.57
N LYS A 27 6.38 -11.53 4.03
CA LYS A 27 7.18 -11.98 2.89
C LYS A 27 6.88 -11.19 1.61
N HIS A 28 5.61 -10.92 1.31
CA HIS A 28 5.20 -10.17 0.13
C HIS A 28 5.62 -8.71 0.21
N ARG A 29 5.43 -8.05 1.35
CA ARG A 29 5.88 -6.67 1.59
C ARG A 29 7.39 -6.54 1.36
N SER A 30 8.20 -7.41 1.96
CA SER A 30 9.65 -7.39 1.76
C SER A 30 10.04 -7.64 0.29
N ARG A 31 9.40 -8.60 -0.38
CA ARG A 31 9.65 -8.87 -1.81
C ARG A 31 9.25 -7.70 -2.71
N LEU A 32 8.10 -7.09 -2.44
CA LEU A 32 7.59 -5.93 -3.17
C LEU A 32 8.53 -4.74 -3.04
N PHE A 33 8.96 -4.40 -1.82
CA PHE A 33 9.87 -3.28 -1.57
C PHE A 33 11.23 -3.51 -2.23
N ARG A 34 11.75 -4.74 -2.17
CA ARG A 34 12.98 -5.09 -2.89
C ARG A 34 12.82 -4.90 -4.40
N LYS A 35 11.72 -5.37 -4.98
CA LYS A 35 11.46 -5.21 -6.42
C LYS A 35 11.30 -3.76 -6.84
N ALA A 36 10.65 -2.94 -6.02
CA ALA A 36 10.54 -1.50 -6.25
C ALA A 36 11.91 -0.83 -6.20
N SER A 37 12.75 -1.16 -5.21
CA SER A 37 14.13 -0.66 -5.11
C SER A 37 14.99 -1.05 -6.32
N GLU A 38 14.90 -2.30 -6.79
CA GLU A 38 15.56 -2.76 -8.01
C GLU A 38 15.10 -1.93 -9.23
N LEU A 39 13.78 -1.72 -9.38
CA LEU A 39 13.22 -0.94 -10.49
C LEU A 39 13.67 0.53 -10.47
N CYS A 40 13.62 1.16 -9.29
CA CYS A 40 14.13 2.52 -9.08
C CYS A 40 15.60 2.66 -9.46
N THR A 41 16.42 1.67 -9.08
CA THR A 41 17.85 1.67 -9.39
C THR A 41 18.11 1.50 -10.89
N LEU A 42 17.39 0.58 -11.54
CA LEU A 42 17.61 0.26 -12.95
C LEU A 42 17.08 1.34 -13.90
N CYS A 43 15.96 1.98 -13.54
CA CYS A 43 15.26 2.89 -14.44
C CYS A 43 15.32 4.35 -14.00
N GLY A 44 15.90 4.66 -12.83
CA GLY A 44 15.96 6.03 -12.31
C GLY A 44 14.58 6.62 -11.99
N VAL A 45 13.59 5.77 -11.69
CA VAL A 45 12.20 6.19 -11.47
C VAL A 45 11.90 6.46 -10.00
N GLU A 46 11.06 7.45 -9.73
CA GLU A 46 10.52 7.71 -8.40
C GLU A 46 9.28 6.86 -8.15
N ILE A 47 9.22 6.21 -6.98
CA ILE A 47 8.12 5.30 -6.60
C ILE A 47 7.79 5.53 -5.13
N ALA A 48 6.50 5.60 -4.81
CA ALA A 48 5.99 5.50 -3.44
C ALA A 48 5.06 4.28 -3.32
N ILE A 49 5.25 3.46 -2.29
CA ILE A 49 4.39 2.31 -1.97
C ILE A 49 3.95 2.43 -0.52
N ILE A 50 2.66 2.28 -0.26
CA ILE A 50 2.08 2.23 1.09
C ILE A 50 1.28 0.93 1.20
N VAL A 51 1.55 0.12 2.24
CA VAL A 51 0.81 -1.12 2.50
C VAL A 51 0.44 -1.23 3.97
N PHE A 52 -0.77 -1.74 4.24
CA PHE A 52 -1.28 -1.97 5.59
C PHE A 52 -1.23 -3.46 5.92
N SER A 53 -0.65 -3.77 7.07
CA SER A 53 -0.69 -5.14 7.59
C SER A 53 -2.10 -5.54 8.04
N PRO A 54 -2.37 -6.85 8.18
CA PRO A 54 -3.60 -7.32 8.83
C PRO A 54 -3.82 -6.75 10.24
N ALA A 55 -2.74 -6.36 10.92
CA ALA A 55 -2.76 -5.68 12.23
C ALA A 55 -2.92 -4.16 12.13
N ARG A 56 -3.34 -3.63 10.97
CA ARG A 56 -3.58 -2.20 10.69
C ARG A 56 -2.35 -1.28 10.81
N LYS A 57 -1.14 -1.85 10.95
CA LYS A 57 0.11 -1.09 10.91
C LYS A 57 0.49 -0.77 9.46
N ALA A 58 0.79 0.49 9.19
CA ALA A 58 1.29 0.98 7.91
C ALA A 58 2.79 0.70 7.73
N TYR A 59 3.17 0.47 6.47
CA TYR A 59 4.55 0.36 6.02
C TYR A 59 4.69 1.07 4.68
N SER A 60 5.79 1.77 4.48
CA SER A 60 6.06 2.48 3.24
C SER A 60 7.44 2.17 2.66
N PHE A 61 7.56 2.34 1.35
CA PHE A 61 8.82 2.41 0.62
C PHE A 61 8.77 3.63 -0.30
N GLY A 62 9.86 4.39 -0.36
CA GLY A 62 10.02 5.53 -1.26
C GLY A 62 11.39 5.51 -1.91
N ASN A 63 11.43 5.75 -3.23
CA ASN A 63 12.63 6.22 -3.91
C ASN A 63 12.41 7.68 -4.28
N ALA A 64 13.16 8.57 -3.62
CA ALA A 64 12.74 9.90 -3.15
C ALA A 64 11.83 9.84 -1.90
N ASN A 65 11.58 11.00 -1.29
CA ASN A 65 10.75 11.12 -0.09
C ASN A 65 9.30 10.74 -0.39
N VAL A 66 8.69 9.87 0.42
CA VAL A 66 7.33 9.35 0.18
C VAL A 66 6.31 10.48 0.18
N GLU A 67 6.42 11.38 1.17
CA GLU A 67 5.57 12.56 1.31
C GLU A 67 5.67 13.45 0.08
N SER A 68 6.88 13.70 -0.44
CA SER A 68 7.07 14.53 -1.63
C SER A 68 6.44 13.95 -2.90
N ILE A 69 6.45 12.61 -3.05
CA ILE A 69 5.77 11.96 -4.17
C ILE A 69 4.24 12.10 -4.03
N ILE A 70 3.72 11.94 -2.82
CA ILE A 70 2.29 12.10 -2.51
C ILE A 70 1.86 13.56 -2.77
N ASP A 71 2.60 14.53 -2.24
CA ASP A 71 2.32 15.95 -2.40
C ASP A 71 2.27 16.33 -3.87
N ARG A 72 3.25 15.88 -4.67
CA ARG A 72 3.27 16.10 -6.11
C ARG A 72 2.11 15.43 -6.82
N PHE A 73 1.73 14.21 -6.42
CA PHE A 73 0.59 13.50 -6.99
C PHE A 73 -0.72 14.27 -6.74
N LEU A 74 -0.96 14.68 -5.50
CA LEU A 74 -2.16 15.44 -5.10
C LEU A 74 -2.19 16.85 -5.71
N SER A 75 -1.05 17.50 -5.84
CA SER A 75 -0.94 18.83 -6.46
C SER A 75 -1.20 18.79 -7.97
N ARG A 76 -0.94 17.65 -8.62
CA ARG A 76 -1.11 17.49 -10.07
C ARG A 76 -2.53 17.13 -10.47
N THR A 77 -3.40 16.72 -9.54
CA THR A 77 -4.82 16.49 -9.81
C THR A 77 -5.60 17.82 -9.69
N PRO A 78 -5.93 18.51 -10.80
CA PRO A 78 -6.86 19.62 -10.71
C PRO A 78 -8.25 19.00 -10.53
N HIS A 79 -8.86 19.20 -9.36
CA HIS A 79 -10.29 18.96 -9.13
C HIS A 79 -10.79 17.49 -9.18
N ARG A 80 -10.70 16.75 -8.06
CA ARG A 80 -11.69 15.71 -7.70
C ARG A 80 -11.97 15.59 -6.19
N ILE A 81 -11.67 16.61 -5.39
CA ILE A 81 -12.28 16.77 -4.05
C ILE A 81 -12.77 18.21 -3.92
N SER A 82 -13.86 18.52 -4.62
CA SER A 82 -14.68 19.68 -4.27
C SER A 82 -15.42 19.38 -2.97
N ASN A 83 -14.84 19.80 -1.85
CA ASN A 83 -15.56 20.30 -0.68
C ASN A 83 -14.64 21.34 -0.01
N PRO A 84 -14.88 22.66 -0.22
CA PRO A 84 -13.98 23.72 0.18
C PRO A 84 -14.23 24.20 1.62
N LEU A 85 -14.38 23.27 2.58
CA LEU A 85 -14.35 23.64 3.99
C LEU A 85 -13.21 22.92 4.70
N HIS A 86 -12.32 23.75 5.26
CA HIS A 86 -11.30 23.48 6.27
C HIS A 86 -9.86 23.22 5.76
N LEU A 87 -9.17 24.32 5.44
CA LEU A 87 -7.72 24.39 5.24
C LEU A 87 -6.93 24.43 6.57
N ASP A 88 -7.57 24.53 7.74
CA ASP A 88 -6.86 24.74 9.00
C ASP A 88 -7.19 23.69 10.06
N THR A 89 -6.64 22.47 9.99
CA THR A 89 -6.32 21.73 11.23
C THR A 89 -5.24 20.69 10.98
N HIS A 90 -4.18 20.78 11.77
CA HIS A 90 -3.17 19.76 11.95
C HIS A 90 -3.73 18.33 12.04
N LYS A 91 -3.07 17.42 11.31
CA LYS A 91 -2.77 16.03 11.67
C LYS A 91 -3.95 15.05 11.73
N HIS A 92 -3.73 13.91 11.05
CA HIS A 92 -4.46 12.65 11.18
C HIS A 92 -5.71 12.51 10.29
N PHE A 93 -5.50 12.35 8.98
CA PHE A 93 -6.39 11.45 8.24
C PHE A 93 -6.25 10.07 8.87
N ASN A 94 -7.26 9.67 9.64
CA ASN A 94 -7.27 8.36 10.29
C ASN A 94 -7.19 7.29 9.21
N VAL A 95 -6.38 6.25 9.42
CA VAL A 95 -6.30 5.06 8.55
C VAL A 95 -7.70 4.47 8.26
N CYS A 96 -8.68 4.71 9.14
CA CYS A 96 -10.10 4.40 8.91
C CYS A 96 -10.69 5.13 7.70
N GLU A 97 -10.42 6.43 7.53
CA GLU A 97 -10.96 7.22 6.42
C GLU A 97 -10.30 6.88 5.09
N LEU A 98 -8.97 6.70 5.06
CA LEU A 98 -8.30 6.23 3.84
C LEU A 98 -8.80 4.82 3.42
N ASN A 99 -9.07 3.94 4.38
CA ASN A 99 -9.66 2.64 4.09
C ASN A 99 -11.10 2.75 3.60
N LEU A 100 -11.88 3.71 4.10
CA LEU A 100 -13.26 3.94 3.66
C LEU A 100 -13.29 4.44 2.21
N ILE A 101 -12.42 5.39 1.88
CA ILE A 101 -12.24 5.92 0.52
C ILE A 101 -11.77 4.80 -0.41
N LEU A 102 -10.81 3.98 0.01
CA LEU A 102 -10.35 2.84 -0.79
C LEU A 102 -11.45 1.81 -1.04
N THR A 103 -12.32 1.57 -0.05
CA THR A 103 -13.44 0.62 -0.17
C THR A 103 -14.49 1.16 -1.15
N GLN A 104 -14.83 2.45 -1.05
CA GLN A 104 -15.76 3.10 -1.99
C GLN A 104 -15.26 3.07 -3.44
N ILE A 105 -13.97 3.32 -3.66
CA ILE A 105 -13.38 3.30 -5.01
C ILE A 105 -13.38 1.87 -5.60
N LEU A 106 -13.20 0.84 -4.77
CA LEU A 106 -13.23 -0.55 -5.24
C LEU A 106 -14.66 -1.01 -5.60
N ASP A 107 -15.66 -0.54 -4.88
CA ASP A 107 -17.08 -0.80 -5.15
C ASP A 107 -17.55 -0.15 -6.47
N GLU A 108 -16.97 1.00 -6.84
CA GLU A 108 -17.25 1.66 -8.12
C GLU A 108 -16.61 0.98 -9.35
N VAL A 109 -15.71 0.02 -9.13
CA VAL A 109 -14.98 -0.69 -10.21
C VAL A 109 -15.51 -2.12 -10.44
N GLU A 110 -16.30 -2.68 -9.52
CA GLU A 110 -17.05 -3.92 -9.75
C GLU A 110 -18.40 -3.63 -10.44
N VAL A 111 -18.41 -3.74 -11.76
CA VAL A 111 -19.60 -4.07 -12.58
C VAL A 111 -19.53 -5.54 -12.97
#